data_AF-A0A1E4FF06-F1
#
_entry.id   AF-A0A1E4FF06-F1
#
_cell.length_a   1.000
_cell.length_b   1.000
_cell.length_c   1.000
_cell.angle_alpha   90.00
_cell.angle_beta   90.00
_cell.angle_gamma   90.00
#
_symmetry.space_group_name_H-M   'P 1'
#
loop_
_entity.id
_entity.type
_entity.pdbx_description
1 polymer ?
#
loop_
_entity_poly.entity_id
_entity_poly.type
_entity_poly.pdbx_seq_one_letter_code
_entity_poly.pdbx_strand_id
1 'polypeptide(L)'
;MARRIIVAGLLVLTLLVGAALLSLRPDARERTIVTAARTCLGDRYDANRYEGGPPPRGRGACTDVIYWGYKPLLDLQRAVNRDVAAHPGAYSGRPDSDLDYRWCPKLIVWFRRHALSLPLEVNWSTLATFRPGDVVFFDDGDGVAGHVGIVSERW
;
A
#
# COMPACT_ATOMS: atom_id res chain seq x y z
N MET A 1 7.70 55.43 23.00
CA MET A 1 8.39 54.32 22.31
C MET A 1 7.63 53.03 22.68
N ALA A 2 6.67 52.61 21.86
CA ALA A 2 5.68 51.58 22.23
C ALA A 2 6.18 50.16 21.93
N ARG A 3 6.20 49.30 22.95
CA ARG A 3 6.47 47.86 22.87
C ARG A 3 5.23 47.14 22.31
N ARG A 4 5.38 46.38 21.22
CA ARG A 4 4.31 45.54 20.65
C ARG A 4 4.39 44.13 21.23
N ILE A 5 3.35 43.71 21.96
CA ILE A 5 3.12 42.31 22.38
C ILE A 5 2.20 41.69 21.34
N ILE A 6 2.64 40.63 20.66
CA ILE A 6 1.77 39.80 19.81
C ILE A 6 1.19 38.72 20.72
N VAL A 7 -0.09 38.87 21.09
CA VAL A 7 -0.87 37.75 21.62
C VAL A 7 -1.30 36.93 20.42
N ALA A 8 -0.61 35.83 20.14
CA ALA A 8 -1.09 34.83 19.20
C ALA A 8 -2.37 34.20 19.80
N GLY A 9 -3.51 34.75 19.44
CA GLY A 9 -4.81 34.38 20.00
C GLY A 9 -5.19 32.93 19.71
N LEU A 10 -5.84 32.31 20.70
CA LEU A 10 -6.44 30.97 20.77
C LEU A 10 -7.06 30.40 19.47
N LEU A 11 -7.44 31.27 18.52
CA LEU A 11 -8.00 30.97 17.20
C LEU A 11 -7.01 30.35 16.19
N VAL A 12 -5.72 30.66 16.27
CA VAL A 12 -4.71 30.03 15.38
C VAL A 12 -4.41 28.60 15.85
N LEU A 13 -4.50 28.34 17.16
CA LEU A 13 -4.27 27.02 17.74
C LEU A 13 -5.43 26.05 17.46
N THR A 14 -6.69 26.50 17.47
CA THR A 14 -7.85 25.65 17.14
C THR A 14 -7.90 25.26 15.65
N LEU A 15 -7.48 26.15 14.73
CA LEU A 15 -7.38 25.84 13.29
C LEU A 15 -6.26 24.83 12.98
N LEU A 16 -5.11 24.95 13.63
CA LEU A 16 -4.00 23.99 13.48
C LEU A 16 -4.34 22.61 14.06
N VAL A 17 -5.01 22.57 15.23
CA VAL A 17 -5.47 21.32 15.84
C VAL A 17 -6.60 20.68 15.02
N GLY A 18 -7.51 21.48 14.44
CA GLY A 18 -8.59 21.00 13.57
C GLY A 18 -8.10 20.38 12.26
N ALA A 19 -7.11 20.99 11.59
CA ALA A 19 -6.50 20.44 10.38
C ALA A 19 -5.68 19.16 10.67
N ALA A 20 -4.96 19.13 11.80
CA ALA A 20 -4.24 17.94 12.24
C ALA A 20 -5.19 16.79 12.60
N LEU A 21 -6.32 17.07 13.27
CA LEU A 21 -7.37 16.08 13.56
C LEU A 21 -8.10 15.57 12.32
N LEU A 22 -8.28 16.42 11.29
CA LEU A 22 -8.86 16.00 10.01
C LEU A 22 -7.92 15.07 9.24
N SER A 23 -6.60 15.24 9.38
CA SER A 23 -5.59 14.36 8.78
C SER A 23 -5.46 12.99 9.47
N LEU A 24 -6.03 12.80 10.67
CA LEU A 24 -5.97 11.55 11.44
C LEU A 24 -7.14 10.59 11.17
N ARG A 25 -8.19 11.03 10.45
CA ARG A 25 -9.25 10.12 10.02
C ARG A 25 -8.85 9.51 8.68
N PRO A 26 -8.94 8.18 8.53
CA PRO A 26 -8.63 7.61 7.23
C PRO A 26 -9.58 8.19 6.20
N ASP A 27 -9.07 8.68 5.08
CA ASP A 27 -9.93 9.25 4.05
C ASP A 27 -10.81 8.16 3.40
N ALA A 28 -11.77 8.55 2.56
CA ALA A 28 -12.69 7.58 1.94
C ALA A 28 -11.97 6.51 1.10
N ARG A 29 -10.83 6.86 0.49
CA ARG A 29 -10.01 5.97 -0.32
C ARG A 29 -9.28 4.97 0.56
N GLU A 30 -8.64 5.43 1.63
CA GLU A 30 -7.93 4.58 2.60
C GLU A 30 -8.87 3.51 3.21
N ARG A 31 -10.07 3.93 3.65
CA ARG A 31 -11.08 2.99 4.17
C ARG A 31 -11.52 1.96 3.13
N THR A 32 -11.63 2.36 1.86
CA THR A 32 -12.02 1.47 0.77
C THR A 32 -10.97 0.37 0.59
N ILE A 33 -9.70 0.74 0.55
CA ILE A 33 -8.58 -0.21 0.37
C ILE A 33 -8.52 -1.19 1.53
N VAL A 34 -8.50 -0.68 2.77
CA VAL A 34 -8.36 -1.53 3.95
C VAL A 34 -9.57 -2.44 4.13
N THR A 35 -10.79 -1.96 3.88
CA THR A 35 -12.01 -2.79 3.98
C THR A 35 -12.00 -3.91 2.93
N ALA A 36 -11.58 -3.62 1.71
CA ALA A 36 -11.47 -4.63 0.67
C ALA A 36 -10.36 -5.65 0.98
N ALA A 37 -9.21 -5.21 1.48
CA ALA A 37 -8.13 -6.10 1.89
C ALA A 37 -8.54 -7.07 3.01
N ARG A 38 -9.35 -6.59 3.96
CA ARG A 38 -9.88 -7.40 5.06
C ARG A 38 -10.77 -8.57 4.63
N THR A 39 -11.27 -8.59 3.39
CA THR A 39 -12.01 -9.76 2.90
C THR A 39 -11.14 -11.02 2.76
N CYS A 40 -9.81 -10.86 2.83
CA CYS A 40 -8.85 -11.97 2.81
C CYS A 40 -8.51 -12.51 4.21
N LEU A 41 -9.04 -11.90 5.28
CA LEU A 41 -8.78 -12.39 6.63
C LEU A 41 -9.37 -13.80 6.82
N GLY A 42 -8.55 -14.70 7.35
CA GLY A 42 -8.91 -16.11 7.55
C GLY A 42 -8.67 -17.00 6.32
N ASP A 43 -8.20 -16.44 5.21
CA ASP A 43 -7.80 -17.23 4.04
C ASP A 43 -6.58 -18.12 4.37
N ARG A 44 -6.61 -19.35 3.86
CA ARG A 44 -5.46 -20.25 3.93
C ARG A 44 -4.37 -19.77 2.96
N TYR A 45 -3.13 -19.69 3.43
CA TYR A 45 -2.01 -19.28 2.57
C TYR A 45 -1.86 -20.22 1.37
N ASP A 46 -1.91 -19.67 0.15
CA ASP A 46 -1.79 -20.40 -1.11
C ASP A 46 -1.13 -19.54 -2.20
N ALA A 47 0.15 -19.85 -2.47
CA ALA A 47 0.96 -19.19 -3.49
C ALA A 47 0.97 -19.91 -4.85
N ASN A 48 0.11 -20.91 -5.07
CA ASN A 48 0.04 -21.61 -6.36
C ASN A 48 -0.41 -20.69 -7.49
N ARG A 49 -0.04 -21.03 -8.73
CA ARG A 49 -0.50 -20.35 -9.95
C ARG A 49 -1.97 -20.62 -10.20
N TYR A 50 -2.72 -19.59 -10.57
CA TYR A 50 -4.13 -19.66 -10.98
C TYR A 50 -4.30 -18.94 -12.31
N GLU A 51 -4.87 -19.62 -13.31
CA GLU A 51 -5.04 -19.04 -14.63
C GLU A 51 -6.23 -18.06 -14.66
N GLY A 52 -6.02 -16.87 -15.23
CA GLY A 52 -7.09 -15.91 -15.46
C GLY A 52 -7.53 -15.11 -14.23
N GLY A 53 -6.82 -15.19 -13.11
CA GLY A 53 -7.10 -14.33 -11.95
C GLY A 53 -6.66 -14.87 -10.60
N PRO A 54 -7.15 -14.26 -9.50
CA PRO A 54 -6.81 -14.65 -8.14
C PRO A 54 -7.38 -16.04 -7.79
N PRO A 55 -6.88 -16.67 -6.72
CA PRO A 55 -7.42 -17.92 -6.21
C PRO A 55 -8.93 -17.86 -5.87
N PRO A 56 -9.59 -19.02 -5.76
CA PRO A 56 -10.93 -19.13 -5.17
C PRO A 56 -10.98 -18.56 -3.74
N ARG A 57 -12.18 -18.20 -3.27
CA ARG A 57 -12.40 -17.71 -1.89
C ARG A 57 -11.88 -18.70 -0.83
N GLY A 58 -11.41 -18.17 0.29
CA GLY A 58 -10.91 -18.97 1.42
C GLY A 58 -9.42 -19.31 1.32
N ARG A 59 -8.71 -18.80 0.31
CA ARG A 59 -7.27 -19.00 0.13
C ARG A 59 -6.63 -17.86 -0.67
N GLY A 60 -5.36 -17.61 -0.42
CA GLY A 60 -4.59 -16.58 -1.12
C GLY A 60 -3.18 -16.43 -0.56
N ALA A 61 -2.33 -15.69 -1.27
CA ALA A 61 -0.99 -15.31 -0.84
C ALA A 61 -0.99 -13.87 -0.31
N CYS A 62 0.16 -13.42 0.22
CA CYS A 62 0.33 -12.05 0.70
C CYS A 62 0.01 -11.00 -0.38
N THR A 63 0.34 -11.27 -1.65
CA THR A 63 0.05 -10.40 -2.78
C THR A 63 -1.44 -10.31 -3.13
N ASP A 64 -2.24 -11.31 -2.77
CA ASP A 64 -3.69 -11.28 -2.99
C ASP A 64 -4.38 -10.28 -2.06
N VAL A 65 -3.82 -10.02 -0.88
CA VAL A 65 -4.26 -8.92 0.00
C VAL A 65 -4.15 -7.58 -0.74
N ILE A 66 -3.08 -7.39 -1.53
CA ILE A 66 -2.86 -6.17 -2.31
C ILE A 66 -3.82 -6.11 -3.49
N TYR A 67 -3.98 -7.24 -4.21
CA TYR A 67 -4.92 -7.34 -5.32
C TYR A 67 -6.34 -6.97 -4.88
N TRP A 68 -6.86 -7.60 -3.82
CA TRP A 68 -8.21 -7.35 -3.34
C TRP A 68 -8.36 -5.97 -2.71
N GLY A 69 -7.35 -5.51 -1.95
CA GLY A 69 -7.34 -4.15 -1.39
C GLY A 69 -7.48 -3.06 -2.45
N TYR A 70 -6.76 -3.20 -3.56
CA TYR A 70 -6.78 -2.20 -4.63
C TYR A 70 -7.86 -2.43 -5.69
N LYS A 71 -8.51 -3.61 -5.74
CA LYS A 71 -9.52 -3.94 -6.75
C LYS A 71 -10.63 -2.90 -6.95
N PRO A 72 -11.15 -2.22 -5.90
CA PRO A 72 -12.17 -1.18 -6.07
C PRO A 72 -11.68 0.06 -6.85
N LEU A 73 -10.37 0.27 -6.91
CA LEU A 73 -9.74 1.48 -7.48
C LEU A 73 -8.96 1.17 -8.77
N LEU A 74 -8.43 -0.04 -8.87
CA LEU A 74 -7.52 -0.45 -9.94
C LEU A 74 -7.61 -1.95 -10.18
N ASP A 75 -7.65 -2.35 -11.45
CA ASP A 75 -7.36 -3.72 -11.83
C ASP A 75 -5.84 -3.96 -11.83
N LEU A 76 -5.32 -4.42 -10.68
CA LEU A 76 -3.88 -4.55 -10.46
C LEU A 76 -3.24 -5.53 -11.46
N GLN A 77 -3.90 -6.65 -11.75
CA GLN A 77 -3.40 -7.64 -12.72
C GLN A 77 -3.23 -7.00 -14.10
N ARG A 78 -4.27 -6.33 -14.61
CA ARG A 78 -4.20 -5.65 -15.90
C ARG A 78 -3.15 -4.53 -15.90
N ALA A 79 -3.05 -3.77 -14.81
CA ALA A 79 -2.11 -2.66 -14.70
C ALA A 79 -0.64 -3.12 -14.72
N VAL A 80 -0.33 -4.17 -13.96
CA VAL A 80 1.00 -4.78 -13.93
C VAL A 80 1.34 -5.40 -15.28
N ASN A 81 0.45 -6.21 -15.84
CA ASN A 81 0.67 -6.86 -17.14
C ASN A 81 0.95 -5.86 -18.26
N ARG A 82 0.22 -4.73 -18.27
CA ARG A 82 0.45 -3.66 -19.25
C ARG A 82 1.82 -3.01 -19.08
N ASP A 83 2.23 -2.72 -17.85
CA ASP A 83 3.54 -2.08 -17.62
C ASP A 83 4.70 -3.03 -17.92
N VAL A 84 4.58 -4.31 -17.57
CA VAL A 84 5.55 -5.37 -17.92
C VAL A 84 5.70 -5.50 -19.44
N ALA A 85 4.58 -5.53 -20.18
CA ALA A 85 4.62 -5.62 -21.64
C ALA A 85 5.23 -4.37 -22.30
N ALA A 86 4.97 -3.18 -21.76
CA ALA A 86 5.51 -1.93 -22.27
C ALA A 86 7.00 -1.72 -21.92
N HIS A 87 7.48 -2.32 -20.84
CA HIS A 87 8.83 -2.10 -20.31
C HIS A 87 9.53 -3.41 -19.91
N PRO A 88 9.71 -4.37 -20.83
CA PRO A 88 10.24 -5.68 -20.49
C PRO A 88 11.64 -5.63 -19.85
N GLY A 89 12.45 -4.62 -20.17
CA GLY A 89 13.79 -4.44 -19.58
C GLY A 89 13.79 -3.95 -18.13
N ALA A 90 12.66 -3.47 -17.60
CA ALA A 90 12.55 -3.04 -16.21
C ALA A 90 12.28 -4.20 -15.24
N TYR A 91 11.84 -5.34 -15.76
CA TYR A 91 11.39 -6.49 -14.97
C TYR A 91 12.31 -7.68 -15.18
N SER A 92 12.61 -8.41 -14.11
CA SER A 92 13.35 -9.66 -14.19
C SER A 92 12.42 -10.84 -14.49
N GLY A 93 13.00 -11.89 -15.07
CA GLY A 93 12.29 -13.13 -15.40
C GLY A 93 11.38 -13.02 -16.63
N ARG A 94 10.80 -14.15 -17.01
CA ARG A 94 9.85 -14.21 -18.13
C ARG A 94 8.50 -13.58 -17.71
N PRO A 95 7.85 -12.77 -18.55
CA PRO A 95 6.48 -12.32 -18.29
C PRO A 95 5.50 -13.50 -18.14
N ASP A 96 4.66 -13.47 -17.12
CA ASP A 96 3.54 -14.39 -16.91
C ASP A 96 2.35 -13.58 -16.37
N SER A 97 1.35 -13.36 -17.22
CA SER A 97 0.20 -12.50 -16.90
C SER A 97 -0.65 -12.98 -15.71
N ASP A 98 -0.52 -14.25 -15.32
CA ASP A 98 -1.22 -14.86 -14.20
C ASP A 98 -0.42 -14.76 -12.88
N LEU A 99 0.90 -14.56 -12.97
CA LEU A 99 1.79 -14.50 -11.80
C LEU A 99 2.41 -13.13 -11.55
N ASP A 100 2.52 -12.27 -12.55
CA ASP A 100 3.31 -11.04 -12.44
C ASP A 100 2.81 -10.10 -11.35
N TYR A 101 1.49 -10.01 -11.16
CA TYR A 101 0.87 -9.23 -10.09
C TYR A 101 0.81 -9.98 -8.74
N ARG A 102 1.12 -11.28 -8.72
CA ARG A 102 1.19 -12.12 -7.52
C ARG A 102 2.62 -12.39 -7.05
N TRP A 103 3.60 -11.75 -7.67
CA TRP A 103 5.03 -11.92 -7.36
C TRP A 103 5.65 -10.63 -6.82
N CYS A 104 6.10 -10.64 -5.56
CA CYS A 104 6.60 -9.46 -4.85
C CYS A 104 7.68 -8.68 -5.62
N PRO A 105 8.73 -9.30 -6.20
CA PRO A 105 9.74 -8.58 -6.98
C PRO A 105 9.18 -7.74 -8.13
N LYS A 106 8.19 -8.27 -8.87
CA LYS A 106 7.55 -7.51 -9.96
C LYS A 106 6.61 -6.44 -9.42
N LEU A 107 5.86 -6.72 -8.35
CA LEU A 107 5.05 -5.70 -7.70
C LEU A 107 5.89 -4.54 -7.18
N ILE A 108 7.07 -4.78 -6.60
CA ILE A 108 7.98 -3.73 -6.13
C ILE A 108 8.40 -2.82 -7.28
N VAL A 109 8.79 -3.39 -8.43
CA VAL A 109 9.13 -2.62 -9.63
C VAL A 109 7.93 -1.79 -10.09
N TRP A 110 6.74 -2.39 -10.13
CA TRP A 110 5.53 -1.69 -10.54
C TRP A 110 5.20 -0.52 -9.60
N PHE A 111 5.17 -0.73 -8.28
CA PHE A 111 4.87 0.33 -7.32
C PHE A 111 5.92 1.46 -7.35
N ARG A 112 7.21 1.15 -7.50
CA ARG A 112 8.27 2.17 -7.66
C ARG A 112 8.06 3.06 -8.90
N ARG A 113 7.41 2.54 -9.93
CA ARG A 113 7.15 3.26 -11.19
C ARG A 113 5.84 4.04 -11.19
N HIS A 114 4.88 3.65 -10.35
CA HIS A 114 3.49 4.13 -10.40
C HIS A 114 2.97 4.73 -9.09
N ALA A 115 3.76 4.70 -8.02
CA ALA A 115 3.39 5.22 -6.71
C ALA A 115 4.52 6.03 -6.07
N LEU A 116 4.17 6.77 -5.02
CA LEU A 116 5.13 7.49 -4.19
C LEU A 116 5.85 6.50 -3.27
N SER A 117 7.18 6.52 -3.29
CA SER A 117 8.00 5.78 -2.33
C SER A 117 7.98 6.48 -0.97
N LEU A 118 7.62 5.73 0.07
CA LEU A 118 7.69 6.16 1.46
C LEU A 118 9.08 5.89 2.06
N PRO A 119 9.42 6.48 3.22
CA PRO A 119 10.66 6.17 3.92
C PRO A 119 10.80 4.67 4.18
N LEU A 120 12.01 4.13 3.99
CA LEU A 120 12.29 2.71 4.25
C LEU A 120 12.50 2.43 5.73
N GLU A 121 12.97 3.42 6.49
CA GLU A 121 13.16 3.29 7.93
C GLU A 121 11.83 3.46 8.67
N VAL A 122 11.50 2.52 9.53
CA VAL A 122 10.34 2.60 10.44
C VAL A 122 10.83 2.92 11.84
N ASN A 123 10.72 4.19 12.24
CA ASN A 123 11.07 4.68 13.57
C ASN A 123 10.06 5.75 14.02
N TRP A 124 10.19 6.26 15.25
CA TRP A 124 9.24 7.23 15.81
C TRP A 124 9.05 8.49 14.95
N SER A 125 10.08 8.92 14.22
CA SER A 125 10.00 10.11 13.37
C SER A 125 9.32 9.85 12.02
N THR A 126 9.38 8.62 11.51
CA THR A 126 8.80 8.23 10.21
C THR A 126 7.45 7.56 10.34
N LEU A 127 7.08 7.07 11.52
CA LEU A 127 5.84 6.31 11.74
C LEU A 127 4.58 7.07 11.27
N ALA A 128 4.56 8.39 11.47
CA ALA A 128 3.44 9.24 11.05
C ALA A 128 3.29 9.41 9.52
N THR A 129 4.28 8.95 8.73
CA THR A 129 4.22 9.01 7.26
C THR A 129 3.38 7.89 6.65
N PHE A 130 3.23 6.77 7.37
CA PHE A 130 2.45 5.62 6.92
C PHE A 130 0.97 5.82 7.24
N ARG A 131 0.13 5.66 6.23
CA ARG A 131 -1.32 5.83 6.29
C ARG A 131 -2.02 4.51 5.95
N PRO A 132 -3.24 4.27 6.46
CA PRO A 132 -3.98 3.07 6.11
C PRO A 132 -4.16 2.92 4.59
N GLY A 133 -3.91 1.73 4.05
CA GLY A 133 -3.92 1.50 2.61
C GLY A 133 -2.55 1.56 1.93
N ASP A 134 -1.52 2.06 2.61
CA ASP A 134 -0.14 2.00 2.12
C ASP A 134 0.36 0.56 2.02
N VAL A 135 1.16 0.27 1.00
CA VAL A 135 1.71 -1.06 0.73
C VAL A 135 3.13 -1.14 1.27
N VAL A 136 3.40 -2.14 2.10
CA VAL A 136 4.70 -2.36 2.72
C VAL A 136 5.22 -3.73 2.30
N PHE A 137 6.45 -3.75 1.80
CA PHE A 137 7.16 -4.97 1.43
C PHE A 137 8.16 -5.33 2.53
N PHE A 138 8.21 -6.60 2.90
CA PHE A 138 9.09 -7.12 3.95
C PHE A 138 10.12 -8.05 3.34
N ASP A 139 11.36 -7.85 3.76
CA ASP A 139 12.49 -8.75 3.53
C ASP A 139 12.63 -9.62 4.78
N ASP A 140 12.54 -10.94 4.59
CA ASP A 140 12.62 -11.93 5.66
C ASP A 140 14.07 -12.29 6.03
N GLY A 141 15.05 -11.52 5.54
CA GLY A 141 16.46 -11.61 5.87
C GLY A 141 17.36 -12.18 4.77
N ASP A 142 16.84 -12.35 3.56
CA ASP A 142 17.58 -12.90 2.41
C ASP A 142 18.00 -11.82 1.38
N GLY A 143 17.68 -10.55 1.64
CA GLY A 143 17.99 -9.43 0.75
C GLY A 143 16.95 -9.23 -0.35
N VAL A 144 15.86 -10.01 -0.35
CA VAL A 144 14.77 -9.93 -1.31
C VAL A 144 13.46 -9.77 -0.56
N ALA A 145 12.75 -8.67 -0.80
CA ALA A 145 11.45 -8.48 -0.19
C ALA A 145 10.41 -9.46 -0.79
N GLY A 146 10.21 -10.58 -0.09
CA GLY A 146 9.37 -11.71 -0.47
C GLY A 146 7.95 -11.67 0.09
N HIS A 147 7.69 -10.84 1.10
CA HIS A 147 6.39 -10.70 1.73
C HIS A 147 5.85 -9.27 1.57
N VAL A 148 4.52 -9.10 1.63
CA VAL A 148 3.87 -7.80 1.44
C VAL A 148 2.60 -7.70 2.28
N GLY A 149 2.28 -6.48 2.73
CA GLY A 149 1.06 -6.19 3.46
C GLY A 149 0.51 -4.80 3.17
N ILE A 150 -0.67 -4.52 3.73
CA ILE A 150 -1.31 -3.20 3.72
C ILE A 150 -1.34 -2.66 5.15
N VAL A 151 -0.92 -1.40 5.31
CA VAL A 151 -1.04 -0.69 6.58
C VAL A 151 -2.51 -0.55 6.95
N SER A 152 -2.85 -0.89 8.19
CA SER A 152 -4.21 -0.83 8.72
C SER A 152 -4.24 0.11 9.92
N GLU A 153 -5.36 0.80 10.13
CA GLU A 153 -5.59 1.65 11.30
C GLU A 153 -5.79 0.87 12.61
N ARG A 154 -5.94 -0.45 12.52
CA ARG A 154 -6.18 -1.36 13.65
C ARG A 154 -5.74 -2.79 13.34
N TRP A 155 -5.61 -3.58 14.39
CA TRP A 155 -5.33 -5.01 14.36
C TRP A 155 -6.59 -5.83 14.06
#